data_AF-A0A8H5WE39-F1
#
_entry.id   AF-A0A8H5WE39-F1
#
_cell.length_a   1.000
_cell.length_b   1.000
_cell.length_c   1.000
_cell.angle_alpha   90.00
_cell.angle_beta   90.00
_cell.angle_gamma   90.00
#
_symmetry.space_group_name_H-M   'P 1'
#
loop_
_entity.id
_entity.type
_entity.pdbx_description
1 polymer ?
#
loop_
_entity_poly.entity_id
_entity_poly.type
_entity_poly.pdbx_seq_one_letter_code
_entity_poly.pdbx_strand_id
1 'polypeptide(L)'
;MDLSNETRMMWDIHDIIKVYYEITLESFIRHVTQTIAEGFVMDKDGPLSKLNSDYVFGLSEREVGEIAREDKDVGVQRDQLNRDLAKLEEAQQIAKDARDKVEFTKAI
;
A
#
# COMPACT_ATOMS: atom_id res chain seq x y z
N MET A 1 -61.03 5.39 -21.56
CA MET A 1 -61.29 6.62 -20.78
C MET A 1 -60.57 7.74 -21.49
N ASP A 2 -61.29 8.74 -22.02
CA ASP A 2 -60.65 9.92 -22.60
C ASP A 2 -60.08 10.75 -21.45
N LEU A 3 -58.76 10.84 -21.39
CA LEU A 3 -58.10 11.71 -20.42
C LEU A 3 -58.35 13.16 -20.86
N SER A 4 -58.77 14.03 -19.94
CA SER A 4 -58.84 15.45 -20.22
C SER A 4 -57.47 15.93 -20.72
N ASN A 5 -57.47 16.94 -21.58
CA ASN A 5 -56.23 17.51 -22.12
C ASN A 5 -55.24 17.94 -21.01
N GLU A 6 -55.78 18.38 -19.87
CA GLU A 6 -55.01 18.75 -18.67
C GLU A 6 -54.26 17.55 -18.10
N THR A 7 -54.90 16.38 -18.01
CA THR A 7 -54.25 15.18 -17.50
C THR A 7 -53.17 14.70 -18.48
N ARG A 8 -53.42 14.73 -19.80
CA ARG A 8 -52.38 14.39 -20.80
C ARG A 8 -51.15 15.29 -20.65
N MET A 9 -51.37 16.60 -20.53
CA MET A 9 -50.29 17.57 -20.35
C MET A 9 -49.50 17.34 -19.05
N MET A 10 -50.18 16.93 -17.96
CA MET A 10 -49.52 16.55 -16.72
C MET A 10 -48.58 15.35 -16.91
N TRP A 11 -49.03 14.29 -17.60
CA TRP A 11 -48.19 13.13 -17.89
C TRP A 11 -46.99 13.49 -18.76
N ASP A 12 -47.19 14.30 -19.81
CA ASP A 12 -46.10 14.74 -20.68
C ASP A 12 -45.02 15.52 -19.92
N ILE A 13 -45.41 16.42 -19.01
CA ILE A 13 -44.47 17.15 -18.15
C ILE A 13 -43.71 16.19 -17.23
N HIS A 14 -44.40 15.23 -16.62
CA HIS A 14 -43.77 14.22 -15.76
C HIS A 14 -42.75 13.37 -16.52
N ASP A 15 -43.07 12.96 -17.74
CA ASP A 15 -42.17 12.18 -18.58
C ASP A 15 -40.93 12.99 -18.98
N ILE A 16 -41.09 14.26 -19.34
CA ILE A 16 -39.95 15.15 -19.63
C ILE A 16 -39.04 15.29 -18.41
N ILE A 17 -39.62 15.54 -17.23
CA ILE A 17 -38.83 15.68 -15.99
C ILE A 17 -38.11 14.37 -15.68
N LYS A 18 -38.76 13.22 -15.85
CA LYS A 18 -38.17 11.92 -15.59
C LYS A 18 -36.97 11.67 -16.50
N VAL A 19 -37.13 11.89 -17.80
CA VAL A 19 -36.03 11.72 -18.77
C VAL A 19 -34.88 12.68 -18.45
N TYR A 20 -35.18 13.94 -18.14
CA TYR A 20 -34.15 14.92 -17.79
C TYR A 20 -33.40 14.54 -16.51
N TYR A 21 -34.11 14.02 -15.51
CA TYR A 21 -33.52 13.54 -14.27
C TYR A 21 -32.58 12.35 -14.52
N GLU A 22 -32.99 11.36 -15.31
CA GLU A 22 -32.17 10.19 -15.63
C GLU A 22 -30.86 10.60 -16.32
N ILE A 23 -30.94 11.49 -17.31
CA ILE A 23 -29.75 12.02 -18.01
C ILE A 23 -28.85 12.82 -17.06
N THR A 24 -29.44 13.68 -16.23
CA THR A 24 -28.69 14.52 -15.29
C THR A 24 -28.00 13.68 -14.22
N LEU A 25 -28.65 12.63 -13.73
CA LEU A 25 -28.10 11.71 -12.75
C LEU A 25 -26.89 10.96 -13.32
N GLU A 26 -26.99 10.44 -14.55
CA GLU A 26 -25.86 9.77 -15.20
C GLU A 26 -24.68 10.73 -15.38
N SER A 27 -24.96 11.96 -15.84
CA SER A 27 -23.95 13.01 -16.00
C SER A 27 -23.29 13.39 -14.67
N PHE A 28 -24.07 13.50 -13.60
CA PHE A 28 -23.57 13.79 -12.26
C PHE A 28 -22.65 12.69 -11.76
N ILE A 29 -23.08 11.42 -11.84
CA ILE A 29 -22.26 10.28 -11.43
C ILE A 29 -20.93 10.30 -12.19
N ARG A 30 -20.99 10.45 -13.52
CA ARG A 30 -19.80 10.52 -14.37
C ARG A 30 -18.86 11.67 -13.98
N HIS A 31 -19.41 12.85 -13.73
CA HIS A 31 -18.61 14.00 -13.34
C HIS A 31 -17.91 13.79 -12.00
N VAL A 32 -18.65 13.27 -11.00
CA VAL A 32 -18.08 13.00 -9.67
C VAL A 32 -17.00 11.92 -9.76
N THR A 33 -17.23 10.82 -10.48
CA THR A 33 -16.25 9.73 -10.55
C THR A 33 -15.03 10.12 -11.38
N GLN A 34 -15.23 10.60 -12.61
CA GLN A 34 -14.14 10.79 -13.57
C GLN A 34 -13.44 12.13 -13.40
N THR A 35 -14.19 13.21 -13.16
CA THR A 35 -13.58 14.54 -13.07
C THR A 35 -13.08 14.84 -11.66
N ILE A 36 -13.86 14.51 -10.64
CA ILE A 36 -13.51 14.87 -9.26
C ILE A 36 -12.63 13.78 -8.64
N ALA A 37 -13.14 12.55 -8.53
CA ALA A 37 -12.43 11.50 -7.81
C ALA A 37 -11.18 11.03 -8.56
N GLU A 38 -11.31 10.56 -9.80
CA GLU A 38 -10.17 10.14 -10.62
C GLU A 38 -9.22 11.31 -10.87
N GLY A 39 -9.74 12.50 -11.20
CA GLY A 39 -8.93 13.70 -11.37
C GLY A 39 -8.08 14.04 -10.15
N PHE A 40 -8.65 13.98 -8.93
CA PHE A 40 -7.89 14.20 -7.69
C PHE A 40 -6.83 13.12 -7.44
N VAL A 41 -7.20 11.85 -7.65
CA VAL A 41 -6.33 10.71 -7.38
C VAL A 41 -5.15 10.65 -8.35
N MET A 42 -5.40 10.94 -9.62
CA MET A 42 -4.43 10.92 -10.72
C MET A 42 -3.71 12.26 -10.93
N ASP A 43 -4.02 13.29 -10.14
CA ASP A 43 -3.35 14.58 -10.25
C ASP A 43 -1.83 14.42 -10.08
N LYS A 44 -1.07 15.34 -10.68
CA LYS A 44 0.40 15.35 -10.60
C LYS A 44 0.95 15.46 -9.18
N ASP A 45 0.18 16.06 -8.27
CA ASP A 45 0.48 16.12 -6.83
C ASP A 45 -0.49 15.23 -6.02
N GLY A 46 -1.30 14.45 -6.72
CA GLY A 46 -2.30 13.54 -6.17
C GLY A 46 -1.67 12.35 -5.44
N PRO A 47 -2.44 11.62 -4.62
CA PRO A 47 -1.91 10.56 -3.78
C PRO A 47 -1.20 9.43 -4.56
N LEU A 48 -1.61 9.14 -5.80
CA LEU A 48 -0.92 8.13 -6.63
C LEU A 48 0.37 8.64 -7.29
N SER A 49 0.50 9.95 -7.51
CA SER A 49 1.72 10.53 -8.08
C SER A 49 2.94 10.37 -7.17
N LYS A 50 2.72 10.20 -5.86
CA LYS A 50 3.78 9.99 -4.86
C LYS A 50 4.45 8.61 -4.92
N LEU A 51 4.06 7.75 -5.87
CA LEU A 51 4.72 6.46 -6.10
C LEU A 51 5.48 6.43 -7.44
N ASN A 52 5.83 7.60 -7.98
CA ASN A 52 6.67 7.69 -9.17
C ASN A 52 8.17 7.82 -8.80
N SER A 53 9.04 7.57 -9.79
CA SER A 53 10.50 7.66 -9.58
C SER A 53 10.94 9.07 -9.19
N ASP A 54 10.32 10.11 -9.75
CA ASP A 54 10.68 11.50 -9.47
C ASP A 54 10.44 11.87 -8.00
N TYR A 55 9.35 11.38 -7.41
CA TYR A 55 9.06 11.52 -5.99
C TYR A 55 10.12 10.80 -5.15
N VAL A 56 10.44 9.54 -5.48
CA VAL A 56 11.44 8.75 -4.73
C VAL A 56 12.82 9.41 -4.79
N PHE A 57 13.24 9.91 -5.95
CA PHE A 57 14.51 10.62 -6.11
C PHE A 57 14.50 12.02 -5.48
N GLY A 58 13.33 12.61 -5.25
CA GLY A 58 13.16 13.89 -4.57
C GLY A 58 13.17 13.81 -3.04
N LEU A 59 13.15 12.61 -2.45
CA LEU A 59 13.15 12.43 -1.00
C LEU A 59 14.47 12.92 -0.38
N SER A 60 14.36 13.68 0.71
CA SER A 60 15.53 14.06 1.50
C SER A 60 16.12 12.87 2.26
N GLU A 61 17.39 12.95 2.66
CA GLU A 61 18.02 11.91 3.50
C GLU A 61 17.23 11.60 4.77
N ARG A 62 16.58 12.62 5.36
CA ARG A 62 15.74 12.43 6.54
C ARG A 62 14.50 11.59 6.22
N GLU A 63 13.81 11.89 5.12
CA GLU A 63 12.60 11.16 4.71
C GLU A 63 12.93 9.74 4.26
N VAL A 64 14.03 9.55 3.52
CA VAL A 64 14.55 8.22 3.19
C VAL A 64 14.88 7.47 4.48
N GLY A 65 15.53 8.14 5.43
CA GLY A 65 15.81 7.60 6.75
C GLY A 65 14.54 7.16 7.47
N GLU A 66 13.48 7.96 7.50
CA GLU A 66 12.21 7.59 8.15
C GLU A 66 11.52 6.38 7.49
N ILE A 67 11.59 6.25 6.16
CA ILE A 67 10.97 5.15 5.41
C ILE A 67 11.79 3.86 5.49
N ALA A 68 13.12 3.97 5.37
CA ALA A 68 14.03 2.83 5.30
C ALA A 68 14.57 2.42 6.67
N ARG A 69 14.28 3.17 7.73
CA ARG A 69 14.76 2.86 9.08
C ARG A 69 14.14 1.57 9.57
N GLU A 70 15.01 0.67 9.99
CA GLU A 70 14.65 -0.54 10.69
C GLU A 70 13.81 -0.20 11.93
N ASP A 71 12.72 -0.96 12.15
CA ASP A 71 11.95 -0.87 13.37
C ASP A 71 12.86 -1.20 14.58
N LYS A 72 12.68 -0.48 15.68
CA LYS A 72 13.49 -0.66 16.89
C LYS A 72 13.42 -2.09 17.41
N ASP A 73 12.25 -2.70 17.39
CA ASP A 73 12.06 -4.06 17.90
C ASP A 73 12.79 -5.08 17.02
N VAL A 74 12.78 -4.86 15.70
CA VAL A 74 13.52 -5.68 14.73
C VAL A 74 15.02 -5.51 14.94
N GLY A 75 15.51 -4.29 15.16
CA GLY A 75 16.92 -4.03 15.46
C GLY A 75 17.41 -4.74 16.73
N VAL A 76 16.59 -4.72 17.80
CA VAL A 76 16.90 -5.44 19.04
C VAL A 76 16.96 -6.95 18.82
N GLN A 77 16.01 -7.50 18.06
CA GLN A 77 16.00 -8.92 17.71
C GLN A 77 17.23 -9.31 16.87
N ARG A 78 17.59 -8.49 15.88
CA ARG A 78 18.80 -8.67 15.05
C ARG A 78 20.04 -8.71 15.91
N ASP A 79 20.19 -7.79 16.86
CA ASP A 79 21.34 -7.75 17.75
C ASP A 79 21.38 -8.96 18.70
N GLN A 80 20.21 -9.44 19.18
CA GLN A 80 20.14 -10.65 19.99
C GLN A 80 20.54 -11.89 19.21
N LEU A 81 20.02 -12.05 17.99
CA LEU A 81 20.36 -13.17 17.11
C LEU A 81 21.85 -13.18 16.78
N ASN A 82 22.45 -12.02 16.49
CA ASN A 82 23.89 -11.92 16.24
C ASN A 82 24.72 -12.35 17.45
N ARG A 83 24.31 -11.99 18.68
CA ARG A 83 24.98 -12.45 19.90
C ARG A 83 24.89 -13.95 20.07
N ASP A 84 23.74 -14.54 19.80
CA ASP A 84 23.54 -15.97 19.94
C ASP A 84 24.28 -16.75 18.85
N LEU A 85 24.34 -16.22 17.63
CA LEU A 85 25.11 -16.78 16.53
C LEU A 85 26.61 -16.82 16.86
N ALA A 86 27.16 -15.73 17.38
CA ALA A 86 28.56 -15.68 17.81
C ALA A 86 28.90 -16.72 18.89
N LYS A 87 28.01 -16.91 19.88
CA LYS A 87 28.18 -17.96 20.91
C LYS A 87 28.13 -19.36 20.31
N LEU A 88 27.24 -19.59 19.36
CA LEU A 88 27.10 -20.89 18.71
C LEU A 88 28.32 -21.23 17.85
N GLU A 89 28.88 -20.23 17.14
CA GLU A 89 30.13 -20.38 16.39
C GLU A 89 31.31 -20.73 17.31
N GLU A 90 31.43 -20.04 18.45
CA GLU A 90 32.46 -20.35 19.45
C GLU A 90 32.30 -21.77 20.01
N ALA A 91 31.07 -22.15 20.40
CA ALA A 91 30.79 -23.50 20.90
C ALA A 91 31.07 -24.57 19.84
N GLN A 92 30.78 -24.31 18.57
CA GLN A 92 31.09 -25.20 17.46
C GLN A 92 32.61 -25.39 17.31
N GLN A 93 33.39 -24.32 17.42
CA GLN A 93 34.85 -24.41 17.33
C GLN A 93 35.42 -25.23 18.50
N ILE A 94 34.95 -24.99 19.72
CA ILE A 94 35.36 -25.77 20.91
C ILE A 94 35.03 -27.25 20.72
N ALA A 95 33.84 -27.57 20.23
CA ALA A 95 33.43 -28.96 20.00
C ALA A 95 34.30 -29.65 18.94
N LYS A 96 34.70 -28.92 17.89
CA LYS A 96 35.62 -29.41 16.86
C LYS A 96 37.00 -29.69 17.44
N ASP A 97 37.57 -28.74 18.19
CA ASP A 97 38.88 -28.89 18.82
C ASP A 97 38.91 -30.06 19.82
N ALA A 98 37.83 -30.25 20.56
CA ALA A 98 37.69 -31.37 21.50
C ALA A 98 37.65 -32.72 20.76
N ARG A 99 36.93 -32.80 19.63
CA ARG A 99 36.88 -33.99 18.78
C ARG A 99 38.27 -34.34 18.25
N ASP A 100 38.99 -33.38 17.70
CA ASP A 100 40.32 -33.60 17.12
C ASP A 100 41.32 -34.11 18.17
N LYS A 101 41.25 -33.60 19.42
CA LYS A 101 42.06 -34.09 20.55
C LYS A 101 41.74 -35.54 20.92
N VAL A 102 40.47 -35.93 20.92
CA VAL A 102 40.05 -37.32 21.22
C VAL A 102 40.50 -38.28 20.12
N GLU A 103 40.39 -37.88 18.85
CA GLU A 103 40.88 -38.68 17.72
C GLU A 103 42.41 -38.86 17.79
N PHE A 104 43.17 -37.81 18.16
CA PHE A 104 44.62 -37.90 18.36
C PHE A 104 45.00 -38.84 19.52
N THR A 105 44.26 -38.80 20.62
CA THR A 105 44.55 -39.64 21.81
C THR A 105 44.23 -41.12 21.57
N LYS A 106 43.29 -41.45 20.67
CA LYS A 106 42.97 -42.83 20.27
C LYS A 106 43.96 -43.43 19.27
N ALA A 107 44.80 -42.61 18.64
CA ALA A 107 45.77 -43.04 17.63
C ALA A 107 47.16 -43.40 18.21
N ILE A 108 47.35 -43.20 19.52
CA ILE A 108 48.53 -43.58 20.31
C ILE A 108 48.20 -44.83 21.11
#